data_AF-A0A1D7UYA4-F1
#
_entry.id   AF-A0A1D7UYA4-F1
#
_cell.length_a   1.000
_cell.length_b   1.000
_cell.length_c   1.000
_cell.angle_alpha   90.00
_cell.angle_beta   90.00
_cell.angle_gamma   90.00
#
_symmetry.space_group_name_H-M   'P 1'
#
loop_
_entity.id
_entity.type
_entity.pdbx_description
1 polymer ?
#
loop_
_entity_poly.entity_id
_entity_poly.type
_entity_poly.pdbx_seq_one_letter_code
_entity_poly.pdbx_strand_id
1 'polypeptide(L)'
;MIAISSITSETENSKIEEIILKRNELFAKQGHKFKNQRLDAYFRKFEWYHPKAKPVQLSKKDQDLADQYLRLEKETSLQYSEFLSNRILWDDSKLEYYENVERTFLKNGSVQNQIENGTKDIHYRSEEIFITGVRISGKSNDAKLLESIRLAKNGDIEFKRYYTVTPSQDKRFYRILDCSVDSINQEICSTQYVLENEKLISASQSVPQTSYVSEWIYIYVDGSLFSTRFYFKSMGKVEKEIVVNND
;
A
#
# COMPACT_ATOMS: atom_id res chain seq x y z
N MET A 1 -4.63 -33.80 2.22
CA MET A 1 -4.71 -32.72 1.21
C MET A 1 -4.25 -31.45 1.89
N ILE A 2 -3.00 -31.05 1.66
CA ILE A 2 -2.42 -29.84 2.26
C ILE A 2 -2.81 -28.69 1.34
N ALA A 3 -3.55 -27.71 1.87
CA ALA A 3 -3.94 -26.51 1.16
C ALA A 3 -2.68 -25.70 0.81
N ILE A 4 -2.29 -25.70 -0.47
CA ILE A 4 -1.13 -24.97 -1.00
C ILE A 4 -1.40 -23.45 -1.12
N SER A 5 -2.54 -22.94 -0.62
CA SER A 5 -3.01 -21.58 -0.95
C SER A 5 -2.56 -20.45 -0.01
N SER A 6 -1.80 -20.68 1.05
CA SER A 6 -1.56 -19.65 2.09
C SER A 6 -0.12 -19.13 2.24
N ILE A 7 0.80 -19.41 1.31
CA ILE A 7 2.21 -18.97 1.44
C ILE A 7 2.52 -17.63 0.77
N THR A 8 1.65 -17.08 -0.08
CA THR A 8 2.15 -16.27 -1.20
C THR A 8 2.44 -14.78 -1.01
N SER A 9 1.96 -14.02 -0.02
CA SER A 9 2.04 -12.54 -0.16
C SER A 9 3.39 -11.86 0.13
N GLU A 10 3.95 -12.01 1.34
CA GLU A 10 5.32 -11.60 1.63
C GLU A 10 6.34 -12.25 0.67
N THR A 11 6.07 -13.49 0.24
CA THR A 11 6.91 -14.20 -0.74
C THR A 11 6.78 -13.62 -2.15
N GLU A 12 5.59 -13.22 -2.60
CA GLU A 12 5.34 -12.66 -3.93
C GLU A 12 5.85 -11.23 -4.04
N ASN A 13 5.64 -10.38 -3.02
CA ASN A 13 6.26 -9.04 -3.01
C ASN A 13 7.79 -9.14 -3.00
N SER A 14 8.35 -10.02 -2.17
CA SER A 14 9.80 -10.30 -2.16
C SER A 14 10.31 -10.85 -3.50
N LYS A 15 9.50 -11.66 -4.19
CA LYS A 15 9.82 -12.20 -5.52
C LYS A 15 9.85 -11.10 -6.57
N ILE A 16 8.94 -10.12 -6.53
CA ILE A 16 8.98 -8.99 -7.45
C ILE A 16 10.21 -8.12 -7.18
N GLU A 17 10.52 -7.84 -5.91
CA GLU A 17 11.76 -7.15 -5.53
C GLU A 17 13.01 -7.87 -6.10
N GLU A 18 13.08 -9.21 -5.97
CA GLU A 18 14.18 -10.01 -6.51
C GLU A 18 14.31 -9.87 -8.03
N ILE A 19 13.19 -9.88 -8.77
CA ILE A 19 13.18 -9.71 -10.23
C ILE A 19 13.69 -8.32 -10.61
N ILE A 20 13.27 -7.28 -9.89
CA ILE A 20 13.74 -5.89 -10.09
C ILE A 20 15.24 -5.81 -9.86
N LEU A 21 15.75 -6.40 -8.78
CA LEU A 21 17.18 -6.41 -8.48
C LEU A 21 17.97 -7.15 -9.57
N LYS A 22 17.52 -8.34 -10.02
CA LYS A 22 18.16 -9.10 -11.11
C LYS A 22 18.20 -8.32 -12.42
N ARG A 23 17.10 -7.64 -12.78
CA ARG A 23 17.07 -6.77 -13.96
C ARG A 23 18.10 -5.65 -13.84
N ASN A 24 18.10 -4.94 -12.72
CA ASN A 24 18.96 -3.79 -12.50
C ASN A 24 20.44 -4.16 -12.32
N GLU A 25 20.75 -5.37 -11.87
CA GLU A 25 22.12 -5.87 -11.76
C GLU A 25 22.84 -5.85 -13.12
N LEU A 26 22.13 -6.15 -14.22
CA LEU A 26 22.67 -6.08 -15.59
C LEU A 26 23.16 -4.67 -15.93
N PHE A 27 22.38 -3.66 -15.56
CA PHE A 27 22.74 -2.26 -15.72
C PHE A 27 23.85 -1.85 -14.74
N ALA A 28 23.80 -2.31 -13.50
CA ALA A 28 24.79 -2.03 -12.47
C ALA A 28 26.18 -2.52 -12.88
N LYS A 29 26.28 -3.74 -13.42
CA LYS A 29 27.54 -4.32 -13.93
C LYS A 29 28.18 -3.49 -15.05
N GLN A 30 27.40 -2.75 -15.82
CA GLN A 30 27.93 -1.83 -16.84
C GLN A 30 28.32 -0.46 -16.29
N GLY A 31 28.03 -0.20 -15.01
CA GLY A 31 28.28 1.06 -14.32
C GLY A 31 27.12 2.04 -14.42
N HIS A 32 25.88 1.58 -14.56
CA HIS A 32 24.72 2.47 -14.59
C HIS A 32 24.59 3.19 -13.25
N LYS A 33 24.52 4.53 -13.27
CA LYS A 33 24.24 5.33 -12.08
C LYS A 33 22.72 5.44 -11.87
N PHE A 34 22.20 4.78 -10.83
CA PHE A 34 20.76 4.81 -10.53
C PHE A 34 20.36 6.16 -9.94
N LYS A 35 19.22 6.68 -10.40
CA LYS A 35 18.54 7.83 -9.76
C LYS A 35 17.68 7.40 -8.58
N ASN A 36 17.17 6.16 -8.60
CA ASN A 36 16.48 5.55 -7.48
C ASN A 36 17.50 5.28 -6.36
N GLN A 37 17.19 5.74 -5.14
CA GLN A 37 18.13 5.76 -4.03
C GLN A 37 18.40 4.36 -3.44
N ARG A 38 17.44 3.44 -3.34
CA ARG A 38 17.73 2.06 -2.87
C ARG A 38 18.45 1.23 -3.90
N LEU A 39 18.15 1.36 -5.19
CA LEU A 39 18.94 0.67 -6.20
C LEU A 39 20.39 1.13 -6.13
N ASP A 40 20.62 2.45 -6.05
CA ASP A 40 21.96 3.00 -5.85
C ASP A 40 22.59 2.51 -4.53
N ALA A 41 21.88 2.62 -3.40
CA ALA A 41 22.36 2.19 -2.08
C ALA A 41 22.58 0.67 -1.97
N TYR A 42 21.76 -0.14 -2.64
CA TYR A 42 21.88 -1.60 -2.71
C TYR A 42 23.13 -1.97 -3.50
N PHE A 43 23.29 -1.44 -4.73
CA PHE A 43 24.43 -1.78 -5.57
C PHE A 43 25.75 -1.21 -5.04
N ARG A 44 25.74 -0.06 -4.35
CA ARG A 44 26.92 0.50 -3.66
C ARG A 44 27.51 -0.39 -2.57
N LYS A 45 26.76 -1.38 -2.06
CA LYS A 45 27.29 -2.37 -1.10
C LYS A 45 28.27 -3.34 -1.75
N PHE A 46 28.28 -3.45 -3.08
CA PHE A 46 29.12 -4.38 -3.79
C PHE A 46 30.36 -3.69 -4.35
N GLU A 47 31.54 -4.25 -4.08
CA GLU A 47 32.82 -3.69 -4.53
C GLU A 47 32.93 -3.59 -6.05
N TRP A 48 32.26 -4.49 -6.79
CA TRP A 48 32.28 -4.51 -8.26
C TRP A 48 31.44 -3.38 -8.89
N TYR A 49 30.61 -2.67 -8.11
CA TYR A 49 29.75 -1.62 -8.65
C TYR A 49 30.49 -0.28 -8.71
N HIS A 50 30.74 0.18 -9.93
CA HIS A 50 31.39 1.46 -10.19
C HIS A 50 30.51 2.34 -11.10
N PRO A 51 29.69 3.25 -10.55
CA PRO A 51 28.80 4.09 -11.33
C PRO A 51 29.58 5.07 -12.23
N LYS A 52 29.23 5.10 -13.51
CA LYS A 52 29.82 5.97 -14.54
C LYS A 52 28.93 7.18 -14.80
N ALA A 53 29.53 8.30 -15.21
CA ALA A 53 28.79 9.53 -15.55
C ALA A 53 28.06 9.43 -16.90
N LYS A 54 28.49 8.52 -17.79
CA LYS A 54 27.91 8.35 -19.13
C LYS A 54 26.79 7.30 -19.11
N PRO A 55 25.80 7.41 -20.03
CA PRO A 55 24.80 6.36 -20.22
C PRO A 55 25.48 5.03 -20.53
N VAL A 56 25.00 3.95 -19.91
CA VAL A 56 25.47 2.60 -20.22
C VAL A 56 24.78 2.05 -21.46
N GLN A 57 25.51 1.25 -22.23
CA GLN A 57 24.94 0.44 -23.30
C GLN A 57 25.09 -1.02 -22.89
N LEU A 58 23.97 -1.74 -22.87
CA LEU A 58 23.98 -3.18 -22.62
C LEU A 58 24.40 -3.91 -23.90
N SER A 59 25.00 -5.09 -23.73
CA SER A 59 25.12 -6.03 -24.84
C SER A 59 23.72 -6.47 -25.29
N LYS A 60 23.59 -6.92 -26.55
CA LYS A 60 22.29 -7.41 -27.05
C LYS A 60 21.72 -8.54 -26.17
N LYS A 61 22.59 -9.43 -25.68
CA LYS A 61 22.23 -10.51 -24.76
C LYS A 61 21.69 -9.98 -23.42
N ASP A 62 22.38 -9.02 -22.80
CA ASP A 62 21.95 -8.45 -21.52
C ASP A 62 20.67 -7.62 -21.69
N GLN A 63 20.50 -6.95 -22.82
CA GLN A 63 19.26 -6.25 -23.15
C GLN A 63 18.09 -7.22 -23.27
N ASP A 64 18.25 -8.32 -24.00
CA ASP A 64 17.19 -9.34 -24.16
C ASP A 64 16.83 -10.01 -22.82
N LEU A 65 17.82 -10.17 -21.92
CA LEU A 65 17.59 -10.69 -20.57
C LEU A 65 16.89 -9.66 -19.66
N ALA A 66 17.27 -8.39 -19.75
CA ALA A 66 16.60 -7.31 -19.02
C ALA A 66 15.12 -7.18 -19.43
N ASP A 67 14.83 -7.34 -20.72
CA ASP A 67 13.47 -7.33 -21.26
C ASP A 67 12.65 -8.54 -20.78
N GLN A 68 13.28 -9.70 -20.62
CA GLN A 68 12.63 -10.88 -20.02
C GLN A 68 12.26 -10.63 -18.55
N TYR A 69 13.18 -10.08 -17.75
CA TYR A 69 12.87 -9.74 -16.36
C TYR A 69 11.78 -8.67 -16.24
N LEU A 70 11.76 -7.68 -17.13
CA LEU A 70 10.70 -6.68 -17.17
C LEU A 70 9.32 -7.31 -17.46
N ARG A 71 9.23 -8.30 -18.36
CA ARG A 71 7.97 -9.03 -18.59
C ARG A 71 7.53 -9.81 -17.37
N LEU A 72 8.46 -10.54 -16.76
CA LEU A 72 8.19 -11.35 -15.57
C LEU A 72 7.76 -10.48 -14.37
N GLU A 73 8.38 -9.31 -14.19
CA GLU A 73 7.97 -8.32 -13.19
C GLU A 73 6.51 -7.94 -13.38
N LYS A 74 6.11 -7.55 -14.61
CA LYS A 74 4.73 -7.15 -14.93
C LYS A 74 3.73 -8.27 -14.69
N GLU A 75 4.04 -9.48 -15.13
CA GLU A 75 3.18 -10.66 -14.95
C GLU A 75 3.01 -11.00 -13.47
N THR A 76 4.10 -10.99 -12.70
CA THR A 76 4.07 -11.29 -11.26
C THR A 76 3.30 -10.21 -10.50
N SER A 77 3.52 -8.93 -10.83
CA SER A 77 2.75 -7.83 -10.27
C SER A 77 1.26 -7.98 -10.58
N LEU A 78 0.86 -8.30 -11.81
CA LEU A 78 -0.56 -8.50 -12.12
C LEU A 78 -1.18 -9.63 -11.30
N GLN A 79 -0.50 -10.78 -11.19
CA GLN A 79 -0.96 -11.93 -10.41
C GLN A 79 -1.16 -11.59 -8.93
N TYR A 80 -0.21 -10.84 -8.36
CA TYR A 80 -0.33 -10.40 -6.98
C TYR A 80 -1.53 -9.45 -6.80
N SER A 81 -1.88 -8.64 -7.82
CA SER A 81 -2.99 -7.66 -7.75
C SER A 81 -4.31 -8.39 -7.66
N GLU A 82 -4.44 -9.40 -8.53
CA GLU A 82 -5.59 -10.28 -8.56
C GLU A 82 -5.73 -11.05 -7.24
N PHE A 83 -4.61 -11.52 -6.67
CA PHE A 83 -4.61 -12.17 -5.37
C PHE A 83 -5.19 -11.26 -4.28
N LEU A 84 -4.63 -10.06 -4.11
CA LEU A 84 -5.07 -9.10 -3.10
C LEU A 84 -6.52 -8.66 -3.29
N SER A 85 -6.99 -8.64 -4.54
CA SER A 85 -8.33 -8.21 -4.89
C SER A 85 -9.39 -9.26 -4.64
N ASN A 86 -9.12 -10.51 -5.06
CA ASN A 86 -10.17 -11.48 -5.31
C ASN A 86 -9.93 -12.85 -4.68
N ARG A 87 -8.73 -13.11 -4.14
CA ARG A 87 -8.36 -14.46 -3.64
C ARG A 87 -8.21 -14.53 -2.13
N ILE A 88 -8.13 -13.40 -1.43
CA ILE A 88 -8.13 -13.40 0.03
C ILE A 88 -9.54 -13.77 0.52
N LEU A 89 -9.61 -14.83 1.32
CA LEU A 89 -10.84 -15.25 2.00
C LEU A 89 -10.96 -14.49 3.33
N TRP A 90 -11.96 -13.61 3.41
CA TRP A 90 -12.23 -12.79 4.59
C TRP A 90 -13.10 -13.53 5.61
N ASP A 91 -12.84 -13.31 6.90
CA ASP A 91 -13.66 -13.83 8.00
C ASP A 91 -14.66 -12.77 8.47
N ASP A 92 -15.78 -12.65 7.75
CA ASP A 92 -16.83 -11.68 8.06
C ASP A 92 -17.52 -11.93 9.43
N SER A 93 -17.30 -13.10 10.05
CA SER A 93 -17.76 -13.35 11.44
C SER A 93 -16.98 -12.54 12.48
N LYS A 94 -15.82 -11.99 12.08
CA LYS A 94 -14.94 -11.12 12.89
C LYS A 94 -14.99 -9.66 12.44
N LEU A 95 -16.02 -9.29 11.67
CA LEU A 95 -16.20 -7.93 11.20
C LEU A 95 -16.40 -6.97 12.38
N GLU A 96 -15.62 -5.90 12.38
CA GLU A 96 -15.72 -4.83 13.37
C GLU A 96 -16.09 -3.52 12.72
N TYR A 97 -16.98 -2.75 13.38
CA TYR A 97 -17.47 -1.46 12.92
C TYR A 97 -16.85 -0.32 13.70
N TYR A 98 -16.44 0.72 12.96
CA TYR A 98 -15.83 1.93 13.50
C TYR A 98 -16.47 3.17 12.92
N GLU A 99 -16.61 4.20 13.74
CA GLU A 99 -17.35 5.39 13.35
C GLU A 99 -16.53 6.26 12.42
N ASN A 100 -15.27 6.51 12.76
CA ASN A 100 -14.42 7.44 12.04
C ASN A 100 -13.01 6.88 11.87
N VAL A 101 -12.36 7.44 10.85
CA VAL A 101 -10.91 7.35 10.68
C VAL A 101 -10.38 8.77 10.80
N GLU A 102 -9.52 8.98 11.78
CA GLU A 102 -8.76 10.21 11.93
C GLU A 102 -7.60 10.17 10.95
N ARG A 103 -7.59 11.15 10.04
CA ARG A 103 -6.48 11.38 9.11
C ARG A 103 -5.67 12.55 9.62
N THR A 104 -4.40 12.29 9.89
CA THR A 104 -3.46 13.36 10.21
C THR A 104 -2.73 13.75 8.93
N PHE A 105 -2.90 15.00 8.52
CA PHE A 105 -2.19 15.57 7.38
C PHE A 105 -0.97 16.33 7.87
N LEU A 106 0.18 16.09 7.25
CA LEU A 106 1.36 16.86 7.58
C LEU A 106 1.33 18.22 6.87
N LYS A 107 1.31 19.31 7.64
CA LYS A 107 1.59 20.65 7.12
C LYS A 107 3.10 20.89 7.10
N ASN A 108 3.56 21.62 6.08
CA ASN A 108 4.96 22.00 5.86
C ASN A 108 5.77 22.21 7.15
N GLY A 109 6.90 21.50 7.24
CA GLY A 109 7.84 21.56 8.37
C GLY A 109 8.32 20.16 8.72
N SER A 110 9.47 20.07 9.39
CA SER A 110 9.90 18.81 10.01
C SER A 110 8.84 18.39 11.01
N VAL A 111 8.25 17.20 10.83
CA VAL A 111 7.20 16.74 11.73
C VAL A 111 7.81 15.78 12.73
N GLN A 112 7.67 16.11 14.02
CA GLN A 112 7.74 15.14 15.09
C GLN A 112 6.72 14.05 14.82
N ASN A 113 7.16 12.81 14.70
CA ASN A 113 6.26 11.68 14.61
C ASN A 113 5.38 11.66 15.87
N GLN A 114 4.15 12.17 15.77
CA GLN A 114 3.28 12.39 16.93
C GLN A 114 2.69 11.10 17.50
N ILE A 115 3.07 9.96 16.94
CA ILE A 115 2.40 8.70 17.20
C ILE A 115 3.22 7.79 18.13
N GLU A 116 4.50 8.13 18.39
CA GLU A 116 5.32 7.47 19.41
C GLU A 116 6.33 8.45 20.04
N ASN A 117 6.29 8.60 21.36
CA ASN A 117 7.35 9.29 22.11
C ASN A 117 8.69 8.53 21.94
N GLY A 118 9.57 9.03 21.08
CA GLY A 118 10.92 8.47 20.89
C GLY A 118 11.32 8.16 19.44
N THR A 119 10.40 8.30 18.48
CA THR A 119 10.76 8.21 17.06
C THR A 119 11.38 9.52 16.57
N LYS A 120 12.50 9.41 15.82
CA LYS A 120 13.24 10.58 15.30
C LYS A 120 12.40 11.32 14.26
N ASP A 121 12.52 12.65 14.24
CA ASP A 121 11.87 13.51 13.25
C ASP A 121 12.18 13.09 11.82
N ILE A 122 11.15 13.03 10.97
CA ILE A 122 11.29 12.73 9.54
C ILE A 122 11.20 14.05 8.77
N HIS A 123 12.27 14.42 8.09
CA HIS A 123 12.30 15.61 7.23
C HIS A 123 11.77 15.27 5.83
N TYR A 124 10.86 16.09 5.28
CA TYR A 124 10.34 15.93 3.91
C TYR A 124 10.07 17.29 3.24
N ARG A 125 9.91 17.32 1.90
CA ARG A 125 9.68 18.54 1.08
C ARG A 125 8.21 18.67 0.63
N SER A 126 7.82 19.92 0.36
CA SER A 126 6.50 20.52 0.63
C SER A 126 5.45 20.46 -0.51
N GLU A 127 5.58 19.55 -1.47
CA GLU A 127 4.67 19.52 -2.65
C GLU A 127 3.66 18.35 -2.63
N GLU A 128 3.68 17.53 -1.58
CA GLU A 128 2.89 16.29 -1.47
C GLU A 128 1.97 16.37 -0.23
N ILE A 129 0.71 15.95 -0.35
CA ILE A 129 -0.20 15.80 0.79
C ILE A 129 0.19 14.50 1.48
N PHE A 130 0.76 14.57 2.68
CA PHE A 130 1.15 13.37 3.43
C PHE A 130 0.09 13.00 4.45
N ILE A 131 -0.47 11.79 4.35
CA ILE A 131 -1.27 11.19 5.41
C ILE A 131 -0.32 10.49 6.39
N THR A 132 0.12 11.19 7.44
CA THR A 132 1.06 10.60 8.42
C THR A 132 0.43 9.51 9.30
N GLY A 133 -0.87 9.33 9.22
CA GLY A 133 -1.59 8.43 10.12
C GLY A 133 -3.06 8.34 9.75
N VAL A 134 -3.53 7.11 9.64
CA VAL A 134 -4.92 6.68 9.59
C VAL A 134 -5.13 5.97 10.92
N ARG A 135 -5.78 6.64 11.86
CA ARG A 135 -6.16 6.02 13.13
C ARG A 135 -7.64 5.70 13.08
N ILE A 136 -7.98 4.43 13.28
CA ILE A 136 -9.37 4.06 13.49
C ILE A 136 -9.78 4.56 14.88
N SER A 137 -10.81 5.41 14.95
CA SER A 137 -11.23 6.06 16.20
C SER A 137 -12.65 5.67 16.62
N GLY A 138 -12.88 5.70 17.94
CA GLY A 138 -14.09 5.20 18.57
C GLY A 138 -13.92 3.79 19.15
N LYS A 139 -14.99 3.28 19.75
CA LYS A 139 -15.05 1.89 20.22
C LYS A 139 -15.52 0.99 19.08
N SER A 140 -14.81 -0.11 18.86
CA SER A 140 -15.27 -1.18 17.97
C SER A 140 -16.67 -1.64 18.39
N ASN A 141 -17.57 -1.77 17.41
CA ASN A 141 -18.95 -2.23 17.61
C ASN A 141 -19.75 -1.42 18.64
N ASP A 142 -19.51 -0.11 18.72
CA ASP A 142 -20.27 0.78 19.60
C ASP A 142 -21.78 0.70 19.31
N ALA A 143 -22.59 0.51 20.36
CA ALA A 143 -24.04 0.31 20.19
C ALA A 143 -24.75 1.49 19.53
N LYS A 144 -24.31 2.74 19.78
CA LYS A 144 -24.90 3.92 19.14
C LYS A 144 -24.50 3.99 17.66
N LEU A 145 -23.27 3.60 17.34
CA LEU A 145 -22.83 3.46 15.95
C LEU A 145 -23.68 2.44 15.21
N LEU A 146 -23.80 1.21 15.74
CA LEU A 146 -24.58 0.14 15.11
C LEU A 146 -26.04 0.55 14.90
N GLU A 147 -26.63 1.25 15.87
CA GLU A 147 -27.99 1.79 15.74
C GLU A 147 -28.08 2.84 14.63
N SER A 148 -27.13 3.77 14.55
CA SER A 148 -27.12 4.77 13.47
C SER A 148 -26.96 4.14 12.08
N ILE A 149 -26.18 3.07 11.95
CA ILE A 149 -26.06 2.30 10.70
C ILE A 149 -27.38 1.62 10.36
N ARG A 150 -28.05 1.01 11.36
CA ARG A 150 -29.36 0.38 11.18
C ARG A 150 -30.41 1.40 10.70
N LEU A 151 -30.47 2.57 11.34
CA LEU A 151 -31.37 3.66 10.97
C LEU A 151 -31.11 4.13 9.52
N ALA A 152 -29.84 4.27 9.12
CA ALA A 152 -29.50 4.65 7.74
C ALA A 152 -29.94 3.59 6.74
N LYS A 153 -29.69 2.32 7.01
CA LYS A 153 -30.10 1.21 6.14
C LYS A 153 -31.63 1.09 5.99
N ASN A 154 -32.37 1.57 6.99
CA ASN A 154 -33.83 1.60 6.97
C ASN A 154 -34.41 2.87 6.32
N GLY A 155 -33.59 3.87 6.00
CA GLY A 155 -34.04 5.17 5.51
C GLY A 155 -34.58 6.12 6.58
N ASP A 156 -34.34 5.82 7.85
CA ASP A 156 -34.71 6.69 8.97
C ASP A 156 -33.76 7.90 9.10
N ILE A 157 -32.56 7.81 8.50
CA ILE A 157 -31.62 8.93 8.36
C ILE A 157 -31.02 8.97 6.95
N GLU A 158 -30.70 10.16 6.46
CA GLU A 158 -30.30 10.40 5.07
C GLU A 158 -28.92 9.85 4.70
N PHE A 159 -28.00 9.78 5.65
CA PHE A 159 -26.62 9.40 5.37
C PHE A 159 -25.90 8.88 6.61
N LYS A 160 -25.13 7.79 6.44
CA LYS A 160 -24.14 7.36 7.43
C LYS A 160 -22.90 6.83 6.74
N ARG A 161 -21.74 7.32 7.16
CA ARG A 161 -20.42 6.77 6.83
C ARG A 161 -19.86 6.04 8.03
N TYR A 162 -19.14 4.95 7.78
CA TYR A 162 -18.44 4.15 8.78
C TYR A 162 -17.33 3.34 8.11
N TYR A 163 -16.49 2.74 8.94
CA TYR A 163 -15.40 1.89 8.50
C TYR A 163 -15.58 0.50 9.06
N THR A 164 -15.09 -0.49 8.31
CA THR A 164 -15.03 -1.86 8.81
C THR A 164 -13.62 -2.41 8.77
N VAL A 165 -13.29 -3.24 9.75
CA VAL A 165 -12.06 -4.01 9.81
C VAL A 165 -12.41 -5.48 9.77
N THR A 166 -11.77 -6.25 8.90
CA THR A 166 -11.99 -7.70 8.81
C THR A 166 -10.66 -8.42 8.64
N PRO A 167 -10.34 -9.42 9.48
CA PRO A 167 -9.22 -10.30 9.23
C PRO A 167 -9.53 -11.30 8.10
N SER A 168 -8.51 -11.83 7.46
CA SER A 168 -8.63 -13.04 6.64
C SER A 168 -8.82 -14.29 7.51
N GLN A 169 -9.33 -15.37 6.92
CA GLN A 169 -9.53 -16.65 7.61
C GLN A 169 -8.24 -17.24 8.18
N ASP A 170 -7.11 -17.02 7.50
CA ASP A 170 -5.77 -17.41 7.96
C ASP A 170 -5.11 -16.38 8.89
N LYS A 171 -5.82 -15.28 9.21
CA LYS A 171 -5.37 -14.16 10.05
C LYS A 171 -4.12 -13.44 9.57
N ARG A 172 -3.70 -13.68 8.34
CA ARG A 172 -2.52 -13.07 7.74
C ARG A 172 -2.81 -11.65 7.23
N PHE A 173 -4.03 -11.42 6.74
CA PHE A 173 -4.43 -10.14 6.17
C PHE A 173 -5.49 -9.47 7.01
N TYR A 174 -5.53 -8.14 6.90
CA TYR A 174 -6.65 -7.32 7.36
C TYR A 174 -7.08 -6.41 6.22
N ARG A 175 -8.38 -6.30 5.98
CA ARG A 175 -8.94 -5.24 5.12
C ARG A 175 -9.57 -4.16 5.96
N ILE A 176 -9.45 -2.93 5.48
CA ILE A 176 -10.22 -1.79 5.97
C ILE A 176 -11.11 -1.31 4.83
N LEU A 177 -12.42 -1.33 5.05
CA LEU A 177 -13.41 -0.79 4.11
C LEU A 177 -13.88 0.57 4.58
N ASP A 178 -14.10 1.47 3.63
CA ASP A 178 -14.85 2.72 3.82
C ASP A 178 -16.23 2.53 3.21
N CYS A 179 -17.24 2.59 4.08
CA CYS A 179 -18.62 2.32 3.75
C CYS A 179 -19.46 3.57 3.94
N SER A 180 -20.39 3.80 3.02
CA SER A 180 -21.41 4.82 3.14
C SER A 180 -22.77 4.25 2.74
N VAL A 181 -23.80 4.62 3.50
CA VAL A 181 -25.20 4.44 3.13
C VAL A 181 -25.72 5.79 2.65
N ASP A 182 -26.22 5.83 1.42
CA ASP A 182 -26.75 7.04 0.79
C ASP A 182 -28.26 7.22 1.04
N SER A 183 -28.82 8.29 0.48
CA SER A 183 -30.23 8.68 0.66
C SER A 183 -31.23 7.75 -0.02
N ILE A 184 -30.78 6.76 -0.80
CA ILE A 184 -31.63 5.71 -1.38
C ILE A 184 -31.43 4.37 -0.65
N ASN A 185 -30.82 4.39 0.54
CA ASN A 185 -30.53 3.23 1.38
C ASN A 185 -29.57 2.22 0.72
N GLN A 186 -28.79 2.65 -0.27
CA GLN A 186 -27.80 1.80 -0.90
C GLN A 186 -26.50 1.88 -0.09
N GLU A 187 -26.06 0.73 0.44
CA GLU A 187 -24.76 0.59 1.07
C GLU A 187 -23.68 0.38 0.01
N ILE A 188 -22.68 1.25 0.01
CA ILE A 188 -21.52 1.18 -0.88
C ILE A 188 -20.29 1.10 0.01
N CYS A 189 -19.52 0.03 -0.16
CA CYS A 189 -18.25 -0.16 0.52
C CYS A 189 -17.11 -0.28 -0.48
N SER A 190 -15.98 0.36 -0.19
CA SER A 190 -14.77 0.27 -1.00
C SER A 190 -13.58 -0.14 -0.14
N THR A 191 -12.78 -1.09 -0.62
CA THR A 191 -11.55 -1.49 0.09
C THR A 191 -10.54 -0.37 0.00
N GLN A 192 -10.32 0.31 1.13
CA GLN A 192 -9.35 1.40 1.23
C GLN A 192 -7.95 0.86 1.47
N TYR A 193 -7.80 -0.13 2.36
CA TYR A 193 -6.48 -0.63 2.75
C TYR A 193 -6.48 -2.16 2.90
N VAL A 194 -5.34 -2.77 2.54
CA VAL A 194 -5.03 -4.18 2.83
C VAL A 194 -3.71 -4.24 3.56
N LEU A 195 -3.72 -4.88 4.73
CA LEU A 195 -2.57 -5.08 5.60
C LEU A 195 -2.16 -6.55 5.55
N GLU A 196 -0.87 -6.81 5.67
CA GLU A 196 -0.28 -8.14 5.83
C GLU A 196 0.88 -8.04 6.82
N ASN A 197 0.88 -8.85 7.90
CA ASN A 197 2.02 -8.98 8.83
C ASN A 197 2.70 -7.63 9.15
N GLU A 198 1.96 -6.68 9.72
CA GLU A 198 2.43 -5.32 10.09
C GLU A 198 2.83 -4.40 8.93
N LYS A 199 2.62 -4.83 7.68
CA LYS A 199 2.86 -4.02 6.48
C LYS A 199 1.55 -3.63 5.82
N LEU A 200 1.46 -2.38 5.40
CA LEU A 200 0.42 -1.93 4.48
C LEU A 200 0.85 -2.33 3.06
N ILE A 201 0.07 -3.17 2.39
CA ILE A 201 0.44 -3.75 1.08
C ILE A 201 -0.43 -3.26 -0.08
N SER A 202 -1.59 -2.67 0.21
CA SER A 202 -2.44 -2.03 -0.79
C SER A 202 -3.20 -0.87 -0.18
N ALA A 203 -3.26 0.25 -0.91
CA ALA A 203 -4.12 1.38 -0.61
C ALA A 203 -4.85 1.81 -1.88
N SER A 204 -6.15 2.08 -1.78
CA SER A 204 -6.91 2.73 -2.85
C SER A 204 -7.20 4.17 -2.44
N GLN A 205 -6.68 5.14 -3.20
CA GLN A 205 -6.96 6.56 -3.00
C GLN A 205 -7.30 7.20 -4.35
N SER A 206 -8.32 8.05 -4.36
CA SER A 206 -8.64 8.90 -5.51
C SER A 206 -7.67 10.08 -5.55
N VAL A 207 -6.65 10.00 -6.40
CA VAL A 207 -5.68 11.09 -6.61
C VAL A 207 -6.15 12.00 -7.76
N PRO A 208 -6.12 13.34 -7.63
CA PRO A 208 -6.42 14.26 -8.73
C PRO A 208 -5.56 13.99 -9.98
N GLN A 209 -6.14 14.15 -11.18
CA GLN A 209 -5.57 13.74 -12.48
C GLN A 209 -4.30 14.47 -12.96
N THR A 210 -3.61 15.22 -12.10
CA THR A 210 -2.41 15.98 -12.49
C THR A 210 -1.24 15.86 -11.51
N SER A 211 -1.31 14.96 -10.52
CA SER A 211 -0.30 14.90 -9.46
C SER A 211 0.44 13.55 -9.47
N TYR A 212 1.78 13.62 -9.54
CA TYR A 212 2.64 12.56 -9.02
C TYR A 212 2.73 12.80 -7.53
N VAL A 213 2.29 11.83 -6.72
CA VAL A 213 2.36 11.98 -5.26
C VAL A 213 3.06 10.76 -4.68
N SER A 214 4.16 10.99 -3.98
CA SER A 214 4.73 10.03 -3.06
C SER A 214 4.14 10.28 -1.68
N GLU A 215 3.39 9.32 -1.13
CA GLU A 215 2.76 9.45 0.18
C GLU A 215 3.26 8.33 1.09
N TRP A 216 3.81 8.71 2.24
CA TRP A 216 3.85 7.77 3.36
C TRP A 216 2.44 7.62 3.91
N ILE A 217 2.02 6.38 4.12
CA ILE A 217 0.76 6.07 4.81
C ILE A 217 1.09 5.20 6.00
N TYR A 218 0.67 5.66 7.17
CA TYR A 218 0.72 4.89 8.41
C TYR A 218 -0.72 4.58 8.83
N ILE A 219 -0.98 3.38 9.31
CA ILE A 219 -2.29 2.92 9.74
C ILE A 219 -2.13 2.32 11.13
N TYR A 220 -2.96 2.78 12.06
CA TYR A 220 -3.00 2.29 13.44
C TYR A 220 -4.31 1.57 13.67
N VAL A 221 -4.22 0.28 13.96
CA VAL A 221 -5.35 -0.59 14.28
C VAL A 221 -5.04 -1.31 15.58
N ASP A 222 -5.84 -1.09 16.62
CA ASP A 222 -5.76 -1.78 17.91
C ASP A 222 -4.36 -1.84 18.56
N GLY A 223 -3.60 -0.75 18.45
CA GLY A 223 -2.26 -0.64 19.01
C GLY A 223 -1.13 -1.16 18.12
N SER A 224 -1.46 -1.74 16.96
CA SER A 224 -0.49 -2.14 15.95
C SER A 224 -0.32 -1.04 14.89
N LEU A 225 0.94 -0.74 14.56
CA LEU A 225 1.32 0.21 13.52
C LEU A 225 1.65 -0.53 12.23
N PHE A 226 1.03 -0.11 11.13
CA PHE A 226 1.28 -0.59 9.78
C PHE A 226 1.71 0.59 8.92
N SER A 227 2.77 0.46 8.13
CA SER A 227 3.17 1.58 7.27
C SER A 227 3.78 1.12 5.96
N THR A 228 3.63 1.96 4.94
CA THR A 228 4.40 1.85 3.69
C THR A 228 4.40 3.19 2.97
N ARG A 229 5.25 3.30 1.94
CA ARG A 229 5.33 4.44 1.04
C ARG A 229 4.68 4.11 -0.30
N PHE A 230 3.65 4.85 -0.68
CA PHE A 230 3.01 4.75 -1.98
C PHE A 230 3.59 5.75 -2.98
N TYR A 231 3.61 5.35 -4.24
CA TYR A 231 3.87 6.23 -5.37
C TYR A 231 2.64 6.16 -6.27
N PHE A 232 1.94 7.28 -6.46
CA PHE A 232 0.79 7.36 -7.34
C PHE A 232 1.21 7.99 -8.66
N LYS A 233 0.97 7.28 -9.78
CA LYS A 233 1.13 7.85 -11.12
C LYS A 233 -0.22 8.25 -11.69
N SER A 234 -0.46 9.57 -11.76
CA SER A 234 -1.63 10.16 -12.41
C SER A 234 -1.66 9.84 -13.92
N MET A 235 -2.47 8.85 -14.30
CA MET A 235 -3.19 8.80 -15.58
C MET A 235 -4.57 8.20 -15.28
N GLY A 236 -5.65 8.81 -15.78
CA GLY A 236 -7.03 8.54 -15.40
C GLY A 236 -7.38 7.08 -15.08
N LYS A 237 -8.11 6.89 -13.97
CA LYS A 237 -8.43 5.62 -13.29
C LYS A 237 -7.21 4.90 -12.70
N VAL A 238 -6.90 5.24 -11.44
CA VAL A 238 -6.10 4.37 -10.58
C VAL A 238 -6.98 3.19 -10.16
N GLU A 239 -7.04 2.15 -10.99
CA GLU A 239 -7.50 0.84 -10.55
C GLU A 239 -6.28 0.08 -10.01
N LYS A 240 -6.07 0.16 -8.69
CA LYS A 240 -5.16 -0.66 -7.88
C LYS A 240 -3.72 -0.74 -8.40
N GLU A 241 -2.89 0.20 -7.97
CA GLU A 241 -1.44 0.03 -8.05
C GLU A 241 -1.01 -0.85 -6.88
N ILE A 242 -0.57 -2.08 -7.16
CA ILE A 242 0.29 -2.77 -6.20
C ILE A 242 1.57 -1.98 -6.13
N VAL A 243 1.85 -1.45 -4.96
CA VAL A 243 3.17 -0.96 -4.66
C VAL A 243 4.06 -2.17 -4.45
N VAL A 244 4.75 -2.54 -5.52
CA VAL A 244 6.02 -3.23 -5.37
C VAL A 244 6.94 -2.23 -4.71
N ASN A 245 7.33 -2.53 -3.47
CA ASN A 245 8.25 -1.71 -2.69
C ASN A 245 9.46 -1.33 -3.54
N ASN A 246 9.52 -0.05 -3.89
CA ASN A 246 10.68 0.59 -4.48
C ASN A 246 11.07 1.73 -3.54
N ASP A 247 11.42 1.42 -2.29
CA ASP A 247 12.30 2.36 -1.54
C ASP A 247 13.56 2.63 -2.39
#